data_AF-A0A348PT02-F1
#
_entry.id   AF-A0A348PT02-F1
#
_cell.length_a   1.000
_cell.length_b   1.000
_cell.length_c   1.000
_cell.angle_alpha   90.00
_cell.angle_beta   90.00
_cell.angle_gamma   90.00
#
_symmetry.space_group_name_H-M   'P 1'
#
loop_
_entity.id
_entity.type
_entity.pdbx_description
1 polymer ?
#
loop_
_entity_poly.entity_id
_entity_poly.type
_entity_poly.pdbx_seq_one_letter_code
_entity_poly.pdbx_strand_id
1 'polypeptide(L)'
;MYGLSYAWHGIVLNDFIKISYPKDVFLLIAGLVYFVIALLITVLTYMFKKIKDSFKYGAFIGAGAGILIYSIAFLFGISFNAVIDPKLIAFDLAWQTFEQGFGGLVCAWVCRSMYQGEKRLSN
;
A
#
# COMPACT_ATOMS: atom_id res chain seq x y z
N MET A 1 -1.11 -6.13 0.85
CA MET A 1 -1.62 -4.77 1.15
C MET A 1 -2.95 -4.89 1.86
N TYR A 2 -4.11 -4.96 1.17
CA TYR A 2 -5.42 -5.02 1.84
C TYR A 2 -5.54 -5.96 3.06
N GLY A 3 -5.05 -7.21 2.97
CA GLY A 3 -5.06 -8.14 4.10
C GLY A 3 -4.16 -7.72 5.29
N LEU A 4 -3.03 -7.06 5.03
CA LEU A 4 -2.16 -6.48 6.07
C LEU A 4 -2.85 -5.27 6.73
N SER A 5 -3.49 -4.42 5.94
CA SER A 5 -4.29 -3.30 6.45
C SER A 5 -5.45 -3.79 7.33
N TYR A 6 -6.16 -4.85 6.89
CA TYR A 6 -7.22 -5.47 7.66
C TYR A 6 -6.72 -6.07 8.98
N ALA A 7 -5.60 -6.78 8.96
CA ALA A 7 -5.02 -7.35 10.18
C ALA A 7 -4.62 -6.24 11.17
N TRP A 8 -4.03 -5.14 10.67
CA TRP A 8 -3.62 -4.02 11.48
C TRP A 8 -4.81 -3.29 12.12
N HIS A 9 -5.75 -2.79 11.32
CA HIS A 9 -6.86 -1.99 11.82
C HIS A 9 -7.96 -2.84 12.48
N GLY A 10 -8.16 -4.07 12.02
CA GLY A 10 -9.21 -4.96 12.51
C GLY A 10 -8.81 -5.78 13.73
N ILE A 11 -7.56 -6.25 13.81
CA ILE A 11 -7.10 -7.16 14.87
C ILE A 11 -6.20 -6.44 15.88
N VAL A 12 -5.16 -5.73 15.40
CA VAL A 12 -4.16 -5.12 16.29
C VAL A 12 -4.71 -3.88 16.99
N LEU A 13 -5.23 -2.93 16.21
CA LEU A 13 -5.76 -1.67 16.73
C LEU A 13 -7.25 -1.77 17.08
N ASN A 14 -7.97 -2.74 16.49
CA ASN A 14 -9.40 -2.95 16.70
C ASN A 14 -10.25 -1.67 16.46
N ASP A 15 -9.81 -0.83 15.51
CA ASP A 15 -10.44 0.44 15.18
C ASP A 15 -11.82 0.26 14.51
N PHE A 16 -12.13 -0.95 14.05
CA PHE A 16 -13.42 -1.27 13.44
C PHE A 16 -14.61 -1.14 14.39
N ILE A 17 -14.37 -1.04 15.71
CA ILE A 17 -15.41 -0.73 16.70
C ILE A 17 -15.86 0.74 16.59
N LYS A 18 -14.99 1.64 16.15
CA LYS A 18 -15.27 3.07 16.01
C LYS A 18 -15.99 3.41 14.69
N ILE A 19 -16.14 2.44 13.79
CA ILE A 19 -16.76 2.66 12.48
C ILE A 19 -18.29 2.70 12.66
N SER A 20 -18.88 3.87 12.39
CA SER A 20 -20.34 4.06 12.42
C SER A 20 -21.07 3.46 11.22
N TYR A 21 -20.35 3.09 10.16
CA TYR A 21 -20.90 2.52 8.93
C TYR A 21 -20.98 0.98 8.98
N PRO A 22 -21.83 0.35 8.16
CA PRO A 22 -21.82 -1.10 7.99
C PRO A 22 -20.42 -1.59 7.58
N LYS A 23 -19.85 -2.53 8.35
CA LYS A 23 -18.48 -3.02 8.16
C LYS A 23 -18.25 -3.55 6.76
N ASP A 24 -19.24 -4.25 6.19
CA ASP A 24 -19.16 -4.81 4.83
C ASP A 24 -18.98 -3.73 3.76
N VAL A 25 -19.68 -2.61 3.90
CA VAL A 25 -19.56 -1.47 2.97
C VAL A 25 -18.19 -0.81 3.08
N PHE A 26 -17.71 -0.60 4.32
CA PHE A 26 -16.37 -0.06 4.56
C PHE A 26 -15.28 -0.97 3.96
N LEU A 27 -15.35 -2.27 4.22
CA LEU A 27 -14.39 -3.26 3.72
C LEU A 27 -14.40 -3.36 2.20
N LEU A 28 -15.58 -3.30 1.57
CA LEU A 28 -15.69 -3.31 0.11
C LEU A 28 -15.06 -2.07 -0.52
N ILE A 29 -15.35 -0.88 0.02
CA ILE A 29 -14.76 0.37 -0.47
C ILE A 29 -13.25 0.37 -0.24
N ALA A 30 -12.79 -0.05 0.94
CA ALA A 30 -11.37 -0.18 1.23
C ALA A 30 -10.69 -1.15 0.25
N GLY A 31 -11.30 -2.31 -0.04
CA GLY A 31 -10.83 -3.26 -1.03
C GLY A 31 -10.65 -2.62 -2.42
N LEU A 32 -11.63 -1.84 -2.88
CA LEU A 32 -11.55 -1.12 -4.15
C LEU A 32 -10.43 -0.07 -4.16
N VAL A 33 -10.28 0.71 -3.09
CA VAL A 33 -9.20 1.69 -2.96
C VAL A 33 -7.83 0.99 -3.02
N TYR A 34 -7.66 -0.10 -2.27
CA TYR A 34 -6.44 -0.89 -2.29
C TYR A 34 -6.14 -1.52 -3.65
N PHE A 35 -7.18 -1.91 -4.39
CA PHE A 35 -7.03 -2.40 -5.75
C PHE A 35 -6.50 -1.31 -6.70
N VAL A 36 -7.05 -0.09 -6.62
CA VAL A 36 -6.58 1.05 -7.42
C VAL A 36 -5.12 1.39 -7.06
N ILE A 37 -4.77 1.41 -5.78
CA ILE A 37 -3.39 1.66 -5.35
C ILE A 37 -2.44 0.58 -5.89
N ALA A 38 -2.81 -0.69 -5.78
CA ALA A 38 -2.01 -1.80 -6.30
C ALA A 38 -1.79 -1.69 -7.81
N LEU A 39 -2.84 -1.32 -8.57
CA LEU A 39 -2.75 -1.06 -10.01
C LEU A 39 -1.76 0.07 -10.31
N LEU A 40 -1.85 1.21 -9.61
CA LEU A 40 -0.95 2.34 -9.79
C LEU A 40 0.51 1.97 -9.52
N ILE A 41 0.78 1.30 -8.39
CA ILE A 41 2.13 0.83 -8.06
C ILE A 41 2.66 -0.13 -9.13
N THR A 42 1.81 -1.03 -9.63
CA THR A 42 2.18 -1.99 -10.68
C THR A 42 2.53 -1.29 -11.99
N VAL A 43 1.70 -0.35 -12.45
CA VAL A 43 1.93 0.43 -13.68
C VAL A 43 3.23 1.21 -13.58
N LEU A 44 3.43 1.93 -12.48
CA LEU A 44 4.66 2.69 -12.25
C LEU A 44 5.88 1.77 -12.23
N THR A 45 5.82 0.64 -11.51
CA THR A 45 6.92 -0.33 -11.45
C THR A 45 7.24 -0.91 -12.83
N TYR A 46 6.22 -1.18 -13.65
CA TYR A 46 6.39 -1.72 -15.00
C TYR A 46 6.95 -0.69 -16.00
N MET A 47 6.51 0.57 -15.95
CA MET A 47 7.02 1.65 -16.81
C MET A 47 8.53 1.83 -16.66
N PHE A 48 9.06 1.61 -15.46
CA PHE A 48 10.48 1.76 -15.14
C PHE A 48 11.24 0.41 -15.09
N LYS A 49 10.75 -0.64 -15.78
CA LYS A 49 11.31 -2.01 -15.78
C LYS A 49 12.79 -2.13 -16.18
N LYS A 50 13.37 -1.13 -16.85
CA LYS A 50 14.77 -1.13 -17.30
C LYS A 50 15.80 -0.85 -16.19
N ILE A 51 15.36 -0.47 -14.99
CA ILE A 51 16.28 -0.21 -13.87
C ILE A 51 16.77 -1.55 -13.30
N LYS A 52 18.09 -1.78 -13.36
CA LYS A 52 18.79 -3.03 -12.99
C LYS A 52 18.46 -3.52 -11.55
N ASP A 53 18.02 -2.61 -10.69
CA ASP A 53 17.59 -2.83 -9.30
C ASP A 53 16.06 -2.77 -9.11
N SER A 54 15.30 -3.35 -10.06
CA SER A 54 13.83 -3.40 -10.05
C SER A 54 13.20 -3.77 -8.69
N PHE A 55 13.86 -4.62 -7.89
CA PHE A 55 13.38 -5.00 -6.54
C PHE A 55 13.42 -3.83 -5.54
N LYS A 56 14.57 -3.19 -5.36
CA LYS A 56 14.71 -2.02 -4.47
C LYS A 56 13.85 -0.85 -4.96
N TYR A 57 13.72 -0.72 -6.27
CA TYR A 57 12.93 0.31 -6.91
C TYR A 57 11.43 0.15 -6.65
N GLY A 58 10.90 -1.08 -6.73
CA GLY A 58 9.52 -1.37 -6.35
C GLY A 58 9.22 -1.06 -4.90
N ALA A 59 10.16 -1.38 -3.99
CA ALA A 59 10.08 -1.00 -2.58
C ALA A 59 9.98 0.53 -2.41
N PHE A 60 10.80 1.28 -3.14
CA PHE A 60 10.87 2.73 -3.05
C PHE A 60 9.61 3.40 -3.60
N ILE A 61 9.10 2.95 -4.75
CA ILE A 61 7.81 3.40 -5.29
C ILE A 61 6.68 3.09 -4.32
N GLY A 62 6.65 1.87 -3.78
CA GLY A 62 5.66 1.46 -2.80
C GLY A 62 5.69 2.34 -1.54
N ALA A 63 6.88 2.55 -0.97
CA ALA A 63 7.05 3.39 0.21
C ALA A 63 6.62 4.85 -0.06
N GLY A 64 7.02 5.43 -1.19
CA GLY A 64 6.61 6.77 -1.59
C GLY A 64 5.09 6.90 -1.79
N ALA A 65 4.46 5.89 -2.40
CA ALA A 65 3.01 5.83 -2.51
C ALA A 65 2.34 5.76 -1.12
N GLY A 66 2.90 5.00 -0.17
CA GLY A 66 2.40 4.93 1.20
C GLY A 66 2.42 6.25 1.94
N ILE A 67 3.49 7.02 1.81
CA ILE A 67 3.58 8.37 2.38
C ILE A 67 2.49 9.26 1.77
N LEU A 68 2.34 9.27 0.45
CA LEU A 68 1.32 10.09 -0.23
C LEU A 68 -0.11 9.72 0.18
N ILE A 69 -0.43 8.42 0.23
CA ILE A 69 -1.75 7.93 0.64
C ILE A 69 -2.04 8.34 2.08
N TYR A 70 -1.08 8.18 2.98
CA TYR A 70 -1.24 8.61 4.36
C TYR A 70 -1.45 10.13 4.46
N SER A 71 -0.65 10.93 3.76
CA SER A 71 -0.80 12.39 3.75
C SER A 71 -2.17 12.83 3.25
N ILE A 72 -2.71 12.18 2.22
CA ILE A 72 -4.06 12.44 1.71
C ILE A 72 -5.10 12.07 2.77
N ALA A 73 -5.04 10.86 3.34
CA ALA A 73 -5.98 10.43 4.38
C ALA A 73 -5.96 11.34 5.61
N PHE A 74 -4.77 11.75 6.04
CA PHE A 74 -4.56 12.70 7.13
C PHE A 74 -5.15 14.07 6.82
N LEU A 75 -4.96 14.60 5.60
CA LEU A 75 -5.53 15.88 5.17
C LEU A 75 -7.06 15.87 5.16
N PHE A 76 -7.66 14.75 4.76
CA PHE A 76 -9.11 14.56 4.77
C PHE A 76 -9.69 14.27 6.17
N GLY A 77 -8.86 14.25 7.21
CA GLY A 77 -9.31 13.96 8.58
C GLY A 77 -9.80 12.52 8.75
N ILE A 78 -9.47 11.61 7.83
CA ILE A 78 -9.74 10.18 7.93
C ILE A 78 -8.67 9.59 8.84
N SER A 79 -8.71 9.95 10.12
CA SER A 79 -7.87 9.41 11.18
C SER A 79 -8.75 8.71 12.20
N PHE A 80 -8.39 7.47 12.56
CA PHE A 80 -9.08 6.71 13.61
C PHE A 80 -8.78 7.23 15.04
N ASN A 81 -7.93 8.25 15.14
CA ASN A 81 -7.52 8.88 16.39
C ASN A 81 -8.27 10.21 16.56
N ALA A 82 -9.15 10.27 17.58
CA ALA A 82 -9.91 11.46 17.96
C ALA A 82 -9.03 12.58 18.56
N VAL A 83 -7.77 12.27 18.88
CA VAL A 83 -6.77 13.19 19.43
C VAL A 83 -5.56 13.19 18.51
N ILE A 84 -5.09 14.39 18.14
CA ILE A 84 -3.88 14.57 17.34
C ILE A 84 -2.67 14.31 18.25
N ASP A 85 -2.28 13.04 18.38
CA ASP A 85 -1.02 12.64 19.02
C ASP A 85 0.04 12.37 17.93
N PRO A 86 1.15 13.16 17.89
CA PRO A 86 2.24 12.95 16.94
C PRO A 86 2.81 11.52 16.95
N LYS A 87 2.77 10.81 18.08
CA LYS A 87 3.25 9.42 18.17
C LYS A 87 2.38 8.46 17.36
N LEU A 88 1.06 8.61 17.48
CA LEU A 88 0.10 7.78 16.74
C LEU A 88 0.17 8.07 15.24
N ILE A 89 0.34 9.34 14.88
CA ILE A 89 0.53 9.75 13.48
C ILE A 89 1.80 9.12 12.88
N ALA A 90 2.92 9.21 13.59
CA ALA A 90 4.17 8.62 13.13
C ALA A 90 4.07 7.09 13.01
N PHE A 91 3.35 6.44 13.92
CA PHE A 91 3.12 5.00 13.91
C PHE A 91 2.26 4.56 12.72
N ASP A 92 1.16 5.24 12.45
CA ASP A 92 0.29 4.96 11.31
C ASP A 92 0.99 5.26 9.97
N LEU A 93 1.75 6.35 9.89
CA LEU A 93 2.57 6.68 8.72
C LEU A 93 3.64 5.62 8.46
N ALA A 94 4.33 5.16 9.51
CA ALA A 94 5.33 4.11 9.41
C ALA A 94 4.70 2.80 8.92
N TRP A 95 3.52 2.45 9.46
CA TRP A 95 2.78 1.27 9.00
C TRP A 95 2.34 1.40 7.55
N GLN A 96 1.76 2.54 7.16
CA GLN A 96 1.33 2.77 5.77
C GLN A 96 2.52 2.69 4.80
N THR A 97 3.67 3.25 5.17
CA THR A 97 4.90 3.20 4.38
C THR A 97 5.41 1.77 4.25
N PHE A 98 5.41 1.00 5.34
CA PHE A 98 5.80 -0.40 5.36
C PHE A 98 4.86 -1.25 4.48
N GLU A 99 3.55 -1.08 4.62
CA GLU A 99 2.55 -1.86 3.91
C GLU A 99 2.64 -1.64 2.40
N GLN A 100 2.72 -0.38 1.97
CA GLN A 100 2.82 -0.04 0.55
C GLN A 100 4.21 -0.39 0.00
N GLY A 101 5.28 -0.25 0.79
CA GLY A 101 6.62 -0.70 0.43
C GLY A 101 6.68 -2.21 0.20
N PHE A 102 6.07 -3.01 1.07
CA PHE A 102 5.95 -4.46 0.90
C PHE A 102 5.10 -4.82 -0.32
N GLY A 103 4.00 -4.11 -0.54
CA GLY A 103 3.20 -4.25 -1.76
C GLY A 103 4.00 -3.98 -3.05
N GLY A 104 4.77 -2.90 -3.06
CA GLY A 104 5.65 -2.53 -4.18
C GLY A 104 6.77 -3.55 -4.44
N LEU A 105 7.33 -4.14 -3.38
CA LEU A 105 8.29 -5.24 -3.50
C LEU A 105 7.70 -6.45 -4.23
N VAL A 106 6.50 -6.88 -3.85
CA VAL A 106 5.80 -8.00 -4.50
C VAL A 106 5.52 -7.67 -5.96
N CYS A 107 5.05 -6.46 -6.27
CA CYS A 107 4.80 -6.02 -7.64
C CYS A 107 6.08 -6.05 -8.48
N ALA A 108 7.19 -5.52 -7.96
CA ALA A 108 8.48 -5.55 -8.64
C ALA A 108 9.00 -6.96 -8.88
N TRP A 109 8.83 -7.86 -7.91
CA TRP A 109 9.22 -9.25 -8.06
C TRP A 109 8.46 -9.94 -9.20
N VAL A 110 7.15 -9.72 -9.29
CA VAL A 110 6.30 -10.23 -10.38
C VAL A 110 6.73 -9.64 -11.72
N CYS A 111 6.85 -8.31 -11.83
CA CYS A 111 7.28 -7.65 -13.07
C CYS A 111 8.66 -8.12 -13.55
N ARG A 112 9.60 -8.32 -12.61
CA ARG A 112 10.93 -8.85 -12.93
C ARG A 112 10.87 -10.29 -13.44
N SER A 113 10.03 -11.12 -12.83
CA SER A 113 9.85 -12.52 -13.23
C SER A 113 9.28 -12.61 -14.65
N MET A 114 8.31 -11.76 -14.97
CA MET A 114 7.77 -11.63 -16.33
C MET A 114 8.84 -11.17 -17.33
N TYR A 115 9.60 -10.12 -17.00
CA TYR A 115 10.66 -9.61 -17.87
C TYR A 115 11.76 -10.65 -18.16
N GLN A 116 12.15 -11.44 -17.16
CA GLN A 116 13.10 -12.53 -17.35
C GLN A 116 12.52 -13.64 -18.24
N GLY A 117 11.21 -13.92 -18.14
CA GLY A 117 10.50 -14.83 -19.03
C GLY A 117 10.51 -14.35 -20.48
N GLU A 118 10.15 -13.08 -20.72
CA GLU A 118 10.19 -12.46 -22.06
C GLU A 118 11.57 -12.58 -22.70
N LYS A 119 12.63 -12.26 -21.95
CA LYS A 119 14.01 -12.30 -22.45
C LYS A 119 14.48 -13.71 -22.81
N ARG A 120 13.96 -14.76 -22.14
CA ARG A 120 14.27 -16.16 -22.47
C ARG A 120 13.58 -16.64 -23.75
N LEU A 121 12.43 -16.08 -24.10
CA LEU A 121 11.69 -16.42 -25.31
C LEU A 121 12.20 -15.68 -26.55
N SER A 122 12.88 -14.54 -26.37
CA SER A 122 13.44 -13.72 -27.45
C SER A 122 14.88 -14.08 -27.86
N ASN A 123 15.52 -15.01 -27.15
CA ASN A 123 16.87 -15.53 -27.43
C ASN A 123 16.78 -16.97 -27.94
#